data_AF-A0A3D4AIP0-F1
#
_entry.id   AF-A0A3D4AIP0-F1
#
_cell.length_a   1.000
_cell.length_b   1.000
_cell.length_c   1.000
_cell.angle_alpha   90.00
_cell.angle_beta   90.00
_cell.angle_gamma   90.00
#
_symmetry.space_group_name_H-M   'P 1'
#
loop_
_entity.id
_entity.type
_entity.pdbx_description
1 polymer ?
#
loop_
_entity_poly.entity_id
_entity_poly.type
_entity_poly.pdbx_seq_one_letter_code
_entity_poly.pdbx_strand_id
1 'polypeptide(L)'
;MVFQSKGQGFYVGAHGGYSLSFLKQVVTLNRKSTGNSNMSGSTYVDEAEKVYANYGSGANAGILAGYGFTSNIAVEVSFNQFFASSFASNSTSTNSNNGNLSSSSISDLTFNSTLSCFSGGVKYSIPLAQGNVYSKAGVLMGLSTITTKVLRNNTSGNQTNSSERVEELTGNISLGAYTALGFEKLISPKVSLFGEVALNLLQFNPTKSEVTKYTQNGIDQLPNLSVSEKETVYEESYTNTSVNGTNQDPKSPDKSVIQGMNFSSVGVRGGVIFKI
;
A
#
# COMPACT_ATOMS: atom_id res chain seq x y z
N MET A 1 40.43 -2.00 30.40
CA MET A 1 40.99 -1.31 29.21
C MET A 1 41.96 -2.31 28.60
N VAL A 2 41.67 -3.00 27.49
CA VAL A 2 41.75 -2.66 26.05
C VAL A 2 41.19 -3.92 25.35
N PHE A 3 40.28 -3.88 24.37
CA PHE A 3 40.54 -3.71 22.92
C PHE A 3 39.38 -2.93 22.26
N GLN A 4 39.63 -1.69 21.87
CA GLN A 4 39.73 -1.25 20.46
C GLN A 4 38.75 -1.93 19.49
N SER A 5 37.65 -1.20 19.23
CA SER A 5 37.14 -0.87 17.89
C SER A 5 37.67 -1.73 16.73
N LYS A 6 36.97 -2.83 16.42
CA LYS A 6 36.75 -3.21 15.02
C LYS A 6 35.53 -2.46 14.48
N GLY A 7 35.62 -1.12 14.50
CA GLY A 7 34.61 -0.24 13.93
C GLY A 7 34.60 -0.25 12.40
N GLN A 8 35.67 -0.77 11.79
CA GLN A 8 35.84 -0.81 10.34
C GLN A 8 35.65 -2.22 9.81
N GLY A 9 34.90 -2.33 8.72
CA GLY A 9 34.70 -3.59 8.04
C GLY A 9 33.32 -3.71 7.40
N PHE A 10 33.23 -4.69 6.52
CA PHE A 10 31.98 -5.07 5.90
C PHE A 10 31.12 -5.89 6.86
N TYR A 11 29.82 -5.69 6.78
CA TYR A 11 28.85 -6.55 7.42
C TYR A 11 27.63 -6.73 6.54
N VAL A 12 26.97 -7.86 6.71
CA VAL A 12 25.72 -8.20 6.05
C VAL A 12 24.70 -8.63 7.10
N GLY A 13 23.42 -8.46 6.82
CA GLY A 13 22.39 -8.83 7.78
C GLY A 13 21.07 -9.13 7.11
N ALA A 14 20.17 -9.69 7.91
CA ALA A 14 18.79 -9.94 7.54
C ALA A 14 17.88 -9.55 8.70
N HIS A 15 16.67 -9.12 8.38
CA HIS A 15 15.68 -8.72 9.39
C HIS A 15 14.25 -9.02 8.97
N GLY A 16 13.40 -9.10 9.98
CA GLY A 16 11.95 -9.12 9.85
C GLY A 16 11.33 -8.07 10.78
N GLY A 17 10.11 -7.66 10.48
CA GLY A 17 9.42 -6.65 11.28
C GLY A 17 7.97 -6.45 10.89
N TYR A 18 7.35 -5.48 11.56
CA TYR A 18 5.98 -5.06 11.29
C TYR A 18 5.89 -3.54 11.35
N SER A 19 5.20 -2.95 10.38
CA SER A 19 5.03 -1.50 10.24
C SER A 19 3.57 -1.13 10.43
N LEU A 20 3.32 -0.03 11.13
CA LEU A 20 2.01 0.58 11.31
C LEU A 20 1.90 1.81 10.40
N SER A 21 0.67 2.11 9.98
CA SER A 21 0.36 3.27 9.15
C SER A 21 0.78 4.56 9.86
N PHE A 22 1.54 5.40 9.19
CA PHE A 22 1.85 6.76 9.62
C PHE A 22 1.30 7.72 8.56
N LEU A 23 0.64 8.82 8.97
CA LEU A 23 -0.05 9.74 8.05
C LEU A 23 -1.14 9.04 7.20
N LYS A 24 -2.28 8.72 7.82
CA LYS A 24 -3.43 8.13 7.09
C LYS A 24 -4.08 9.17 6.17
N GLN A 25 -4.54 8.73 5.00
CA GLN A 25 -5.34 9.54 4.08
C GLN A 25 -6.74 8.93 3.91
N VAL A 26 -7.71 9.76 3.52
CA VAL A 26 -9.02 9.25 3.09
C VAL A 26 -8.82 8.54 1.76
N VAL A 27 -9.11 7.25 1.73
CA VAL A 27 -8.92 6.40 0.53
C VAL A 27 -10.24 6.04 -0.14
N THR A 28 -11.32 5.96 0.63
CA THR A 28 -12.67 5.67 0.16
C THR A 28 -13.70 6.04 1.24
N LEU A 29 -14.98 5.82 0.97
CA LEU A 29 -16.08 6.02 1.90
C LEU A 29 -16.84 4.70 2.08
N ASN A 30 -17.21 4.37 3.31
CA ASN A 30 -18.33 3.47 3.55
C ASN A 30 -19.61 4.25 3.27
N ARG A 31 -20.53 3.65 2.52
CA ARG A 31 -21.80 4.31 2.18
C ARG A 31 -22.98 3.40 2.44
N LYS A 32 -24.04 3.97 2.99
CA LYS A 32 -25.33 3.31 3.17
C LYS A 32 -26.42 4.22 2.65
N SER A 33 -27.05 3.78 1.56
CA SER A 33 -28.15 4.49 0.92
C SER A 33 -29.44 3.69 1.11
N THR A 34 -30.49 4.34 1.59
CA THR A 34 -31.82 3.74 1.77
C THR A 34 -32.87 4.62 1.09
N GLY A 35 -33.49 4.08 0.04
CA GLY A 35 -34.66 4.68 -0.62
C GLY A 35 -35.95 3.97 -0.21
N ASN A 36 -36.99 4.73 0.11
CA ASN A 36 -38.33 4.19 0.33
C ASN A 36 -39.36 5.02 -0.42
N SER A 37 -40.07 4.39 -1.35
CA SER A 37 -41.13 5.01 -2.14
C SER A 37 -42.50 4.43 -1.76
N ASN A 38 -43.42 5.33 -1.40
CA ASN A 38 -44.81 5.02 -1.13
C ASN A 38 -45.72 5.90 -2.00
N MET A 39 -47.02 5.60 -2.03
CA MET A 39 -48.02 6.41 -2.74
C MET A 39 -48.04 7.90 -2.32
N SER A 40 -47.57 8.22 -1.11
CA SER A 40 -47.54 9.58 -0.55
C SER A 40 -46.23 10.35 -0.79
N GLY A 41 -45.22 9.74 -1.41
CA GLY A 41 -43.91 10.35 -1.66
C GLY A 41 -42.73 9.39 -1.48
N SER A 42 -41.53 9.88 -1.78
CA SER A 42 -40.27 9.11 -1.65
C SER A 42 -39.35 9.74 -0.61
N THR A 43 -38.76 8.93 0.25
CA THR A 43 -37.71 9.32 1.21
C THR A 43 -36.40 8.68 0.80
N TYR A 44 -35.33 9.46 0.82
CA TYR A 44 -33.98 9.00 0.54
C TYR A 44 -33.04 9.40 1.69
N VAL A 45 -32.31 8.44 2.23
CA VAL A 45 -31.31 8.64 3.29
C VAL A 45 -29.97 8.12 2.78
N ASP A 46 -28.94 8.96 2.82
CA ASP A 46 -27.57 8.59 2.48
C ASP A 46 -26.64 8.90 3.66
N GLU A 47 -25.98 7.86 4.16
CA GLU A 47 -24.99 7.93 5.23
C GLU A 47 -23.62 7.60 4.63
N ALA A 48 -22.62 8.46 4.89
CA ALA A 48 -21.27 8.26 4.40
C ALA A 48 -20.24 8.44 5.52
N GLU A 49 -19.35 7.47 5.67
CA GLU A 49 -18.26 7.48 6.64
C GLU A 49 -16.91 7.37 5.93
N LYS A 50 -15.95 8.21 6.33
CA LYS A 50 -14.60 8.22 5.74
C LYS A 50 -13.79 7.00 6.17
N VAL A 51 -13.21 6.30 5.20
CA VAL A 51 -12.23 5.23 5.46
C VAL A 51 -10.83 5.82 5.36
N TYR A 52 -10.13 5.87 6.49
CA TYR A 52 -8.75 6.33 6.59
C TYR A 52 -7.78 5.16 6.52
N ALA A 53 -6.92 5.13 5.50
CA ALA A 53 -5.93 4.08 5.34
C ALA A 53 -4.58 4.62 4.84
N ASN A 54 -3.61 3.71 4.78
CA ASN A 54 -2.26 3.91 4.29
C ASN A 54 -1.77 2.54 3.79
N TYR A 55 -0.97 2.55 2.73
CA TYR A 55 -0.56 1.35 2.01
C TYR A 55 0.77 0.76 2.54
N GLY A 56 1.41 1.39 3.52
CA GLY A 56 2.71 1.01 4.07
C GLY A 56 2.68 0.22 5.38
N SER A 57 1.50 -0.07 5.94
CA SER A 57 1.39 -0.89 7.16
C SER A 57 1.41 -2.37 6.83
N GLY A 58 2.17 -3.19 7.55
CA GLY A 58 2.18 -4.64 7.40
C GLY A 58 3.52 -5.28 7.73
N ALA A 59 3.62 -6.59 7.47
CA ALA A 59 4.85 -7.34 7.70
C ALA A 59 5.93 -6.90 6.69
N ASN A 60 7.19 -6.90 7.13
CA ASN A 60 8.32 -6.62 6.25
C ASN A 60 9.50 -7.54 6.57
N ALA A 61 10.29 -7.82 5.53
CA ALA A 61 11.53 -8.56 5.62
C ALA A 61 12.56 -7.94 4.69
N GLY A 62 13.84 -8.05 5.04
CA GLY A 62 14.89 -7.42 4.24
C GLY A 62 16.27 -7.96 4.52
N ILE A 63 17.18 -7.60 3.63
CA ILE A 63 18.60 -7.86 3.74
C ILE A 63 19.34 -6.52 3.69
N LEU A 64 20.46 -6.44 4.40
CA LEU A 64 21.30 -5.25 4.44
C LEU A 64 22.76 -5.61 4.23
N ALA A 65 23.50 -4.68 3.67
CA ALA A 65 24.95 -4.68 3.61
C ALA A 65 25.45 -3.31 4.06
N GLY A 66 26.52 -3.27 4.83
CA GLY A 66 27.09 -2.02 5.29
C GLY A 66 28.59 -2.08 5.44
N TYR A 67 29.19 -0.90 5.49
CA TYR A 67 30.61 -0.71 5.72
C TYR A 67 30.81 0.32 6.84
N GLY A 68 31.47 -0.10 7.91
CA GLY A 68 31.93 0.81 8.97
C GLY A 68 33.19 1.55 8.53
N PHE A 69 33.15 2.88 8.57
CA PHE A 69 34.34 3.73 8.34
C PHE A 69 35.05 4.07 9.65
N THR A 70 34.30 4.17 10.74
CA THR A 70 34.82 4.42 12.08
C THR A 70 34.06 3.58 13.09
N SER A 71 34.45 3.62 14.37
CA SER A 71 33.67 3.02 15.47
C SER A 71 32.23 3.51 15.58
N ASN A 72 31.92 4.67 14.99
CA ASN A 72 30.64 5.35 15.16
C ASN A 72 29.90 5.52 13.84
N ILE A 73 30.59 5.56 12.70
CA ILE A 73 29.99 5.89 11.41
C ILE A 73 30.08 4.70 10.45
N ALA A 74 28.94 4.33 9.88
CA ALA A 74 28.80 3.35 8.83
C ALA A 74 27.91 3.88 7.70
N VAL A 75 28.07 3.34 6.50
CA VAL A 75 27.06 3.44 5.44
C VAL A 75 26.39 2.09 5.29
N GLU A 76 25.07 2.10 5.12
CA GLU A 76 24.25 0.90 4.88
C GLU A 76 23.46 1.05 3.59
N VAL A 77 23.34 -0.05 2.85
CA VAL A 77 22.38 -0.24 1.77
C VAL A 77 21.53 -1.46 2.12
N SER A 78 20.23 -1.39 1.89
CA SER A 78 19.33 -2.51 2.14
C SER A 78 18.30 -2.68 1.05
N PHE A 79 17.84 -3.92 0.89
CA PHE A 79 16.66 -4.27 0.12
C PHE A 79 15.59 -4.77 1.09
N ASN A 80 14.37 -4.23 0.97
CA ASN A 80 13.26 -4.52 1.86
C ASN A 80 12.01 -4.85 1.04
N GLN A 81 11.29 -5.87 1.46
CA GLN A 81 9.97 -6.22 0.96
C GLN A 81 8.94 -5.97 2.04
N PHE A 82 7.93 -5.17 1.73
CA PHE A 82 6.76 -4.93 2.57
C PHE A 82 5.56 -5.65 1.97
N PHE A 83 4.83 -6.34 2.84
CA PHE A 83 3.56 -6.99 2.57
C PHE A 83 2.51 -6.26 3.38
N ALA A 84 1.83 -5.31 2.73
CA ALA A 84 0.93 -4.45 3.44
C ALA A 84 -0.33 -5.19 3.88
N SER A 85 -0.83 -4.88 5.07
CA SER A 85 -2.13 -5.29 5.55
C SER A 85 -3.22 -4.76 4.63
N SER A 86 -4.19 -5.63 4.33
CA SER A 86 -5.36 -5.24 3.58
C SER A 86 -6.24 -4.30 4.39
N PHE A 87 -6.92 -3.39 3.72
CA PHE A 87 -8.04 -2.66 4.30
C PHE A 87 -9.24 -2.75 3.36
N ALA A 88 -10.43 -2.68 3.95
CA ALA A 88 -11.67 -2.87 3.24
C ALA A 88 -12.66 -1.73 3.50
N SER A 89 -13.58 -1.56 2.56
CA SER A 89 -14.71 -0.66 2.65
C SER A 89 -15.93 -1.34 2.05
N ASN A 90 -17.10 -0.98 2.57
CA ASN A 90 -18.37 -1.53 2.13
C ASN A 90 -19.32 -0.40 1.74
N SER A 91 -20.07 -0.62 0.66
CA SER A 91 -21.20 0.20 0.26
C SER A 91 -22.45 -0.65 0.17
N THR A 92 -23.53 -0.22 0.82
CA THR A 92 -24.86 -0.83 0.72
C THR A 92 -25.87 0.16 0.18
N SER A 93 -26.74 -0.30 -0.71
CA SER A 93 -27.88 0.48 -1.18
C SER A 93 -29.13 -0.40 -1.18
N THR A 94 -30.18 0.04 -0.53
CA THR A 94 -31.47 -0.65 -0.50
C THR A 94 -32.57 0.28 -0.99
N ASN A 95 -33.46 -0.25 -1.82
CA ASN A 95 -34.69 0.43 -2.20
C ASN A 95 -35.87 -0.44 -1.81
N SER A 96 -36.89 0.19 -1.24
CA SER A 96 -38.14 -0.44 -0.84
C SER A 96 -39.33 0.30 -1.45
N ASN A 97 -40.37 -0.47 -1.79
CA ASN A 97 -41.66 0.03 -2.24
C ASN A 97 -42.75 -0.41 -1.26
N ASN A 98 -43.47 0.55 -0.66
CA ASN A 98 -44.50 0.26 0.35
C ASN A 98 -43.98 -0.63 1.50
N GLY A 99 -42.74 -0.43 1.92
CA GLY A 99 -42.09 -1.22 2.98
C GLY A 99 -41.55 -2.59 2.56
N ASN A 100 -41.79 -3.05 1.32
CA ASN A 100 -41.21 -4.27 0.78
C ASN A 100 -39.91 -3.98 0.02
N LEU A 101 -38.86 -4.75 0.29
CA LEU A 101 -37.57 -4.61 -0.41
C LEU A 101 -37.76 -4.88 -1.92
N SER A 102 -37.45 -3.90 -2.76
CA SER A 102 -37.52 -4.03 -4.23
C SER A 102 -36.16 -4.37 -4.83
N SER A 103 -35.09 -3.80 -4.29
CA SER A 103 -33.73 -4.06 -4.72
C SER A 103 -32.71 -3.80 -3.63
N SER A 104 -31.61 -4.55 -3.64
CA SER A 104 -30.45 -4.32 -2.78
C SER A 104 -29.17 -4.43 -3.59
N SER A 105 -28.19 -3.60 -3.27
CA SER A 105 -26.83 -3.65 -3.83
C SER A 105 -25.83 -3.62 -2.69
N ILE A 106 -24.91 -4.58 -2.67
CA ILE A 106 -23.80 -4.63 -1.72
C ILE A 106 -22.51 -4.63 -2.53
N SER A 107 -21.59 -3.73 -2.20
CA SER A 107 -20.28 -3.62 -2.82
C SER A 107 -19.20 -3.69 -1.75
N ASP A 108 -18.36 -4.71 -1.79
CA ASP A 108 -17.16 -4.81 -0.96
C ASP A 108 -15.93 -4.42 -1.78
N LEU A 109 -15.11 -3.54 -1.21
CA LEU A 109 -13.89 -3.02 -1.80
C LEU A 109 -12.73 -3.36 -0.89
N THR A 110 -11.76 -4.12 -1.39
CA THR A 110 -10.55 -4.51 -0.65
C THR A 110 -9.32 -4.02 -1.37
N PHE A 111 -8.40 -3.42 -0.63
CA PHE A 111 -7.09 -3.01 -1.12
C PHE A 111 -6.01 -3.88 -0.52
N ASN A 112 -5.08 -4.33 -1.35
CA ASN A 112 -3.84 -4.99 -0.96
C ASN A 112 -2.67 -4.26 -1.58
N SER A 113 -1.52 -4.22 -0.92
CA SER A 113 -0.36 -3.61 -1.53
C SER A 113 0.95 -4.28 -1.15
N THR A 114 1.89 -4.22 -2.08
CA THR A 114 3.25 -4.69 -1.91
C THR A 114 4.20 -3.56 -2.26
N LEU A 115 5.29 -3.44 -1.51
CA LEU A 115 6.33 -2.44 -1.76
C LEU A 115 7.69 -3.12 -1.66
N SER A 116 8.42 -3.11 -2.77
CA SER A 116 9.82 -3.54 -2.84
C SER A 116 10.68 -2.28 -2.87
N CYS A 117 11.59 -2.12 -1.92
CA CYS A 117 12.38 -0.90 -1.85
C CYS A 117 13.85 -1.11 -1.50
N PHE A 118 14.68 -0.29 -2.12
CA PHE A 118 16.08 -0.11 -1.77
C PHE A 118 16.19 1.10 -0.83
N SER A 119 17.02 0.98 0.20
CA SER A 119 17.37 2.11 1.04
C SER A 119 18.87 2.25 1.13
N GLY A 120 19.35 3.48 1.24
CA GLY A 120 20.76 3.80 1.38
C GLY A 120 20.94 4.97 2.34
N GLY A 121 21.86 4.85 3.30
CA GLY A 121 21.98 5.87 4.33
C GLY A 121 23.20 5.72 5.23
N VAL A 122 23.29 6.63 6.20
CA VAL A 122 24.36 6.68 7.19
C VAL A 122 23.83 6.17 8.52
N LYS A 123 24.61 5.30 9.17
CA LYS A 123 24.41 4.82 10.54
C LYS A 123 25.39 5.51 11.48
N TYR A 124 24.88 6.13 12.53
CA TYR A 124 25.66 6.67 13.64
C TYR A 124 25.44 5.85 14.90
N SER A 125 26.50 5.27 15.46
CA SER A 125 26.46 4.36 16.61
C SER A 125 27.19 4.96 17.82
N ILE A 126 26.62 4.79 18.99
CA ILE A 126 27.16 5.18 20.29
C ILE A 126 27.42 3.88 21.08
N PRO A 127 28.70 3.53 21.30
CA PRO A 127 29.04 2.35 22.10
C PRO A 127 28.63 2.51 23.56
N LEU A 128 27.96 1.50 24.11
CA LEU A 128 27.61 1.36 25.51
C LEU A 128 28.20 0.05 26.07
N ALA A 129 28.21 -0.11 27.39
CA ALA A 129 28.75 -1.30 28.03
C ALA A 129 28.06 -2.61 27.61
N GLN A 130 26.76 -2.55 27.25
CA GLN A 130 25.93 -3.73 26.95
C GLN A 130 25.58 -3.88 25.46
N GLY A 131 26.09 -3.00 24.59
CA GLY A 131 25.74 -2.95 23.16
C GLY A 131 25.91 -1.54 22.60
N ASN A 132 25.39 -1.29 21.41
CA ASN A 132 25.45 0.01 20.75
C ASN A 132 24.04 0.55 20.55
N VAL A 133 23.77 1.77 21.00
CA VAL A 133 22.61 2.52 20.52
C VAL A 133 22.99 3.18 19.22
N TYR A 134 22.11 3.19 18.23
CA TYR A 134 22.40 3.82 16.95
C TYR A 134 21.19 4.55 16.39
N SER A 135 21.49 5.47 15.48
CA SER A 135 20.52 6.12 14.60
C SER A 135 20.93 5.91 13.16
N LYS A 136 19.96 5.88 12.24
CA LYS A 136 20.18 5.80 10.80
C LYS A 136 19.31 6.83 10.10
N ALA A 137 19.80 7.40 9.02
CA ALA A 137 18.99 8.23 8.15
C ALA A 137 19.48 8.11 6.70
N GLY A 138 18.55 8.20 5.75
CA GLY A 138 18.89 8.08 4.34
C GLY A 138 17.70 8.20 3.40
N VAL A 139 17.95 7.75 2.17
CA VAL A 139 16.98 7.75 1.08
C VAL A 139 16.34 6.38 0.92
N LEU A 140 15.08 6.39 0.47
CA LEU A 140 14.30 5.21 0.15
C LEU A 140 13.83 5.30 -1.30
N MET A 141 13.98 4.23 -2.06
CA MET A 141 13.50 4.12 -3.44
C MET A 141 12.65 2.86 -3.56
N GLY A 142 11.40 3.00 -4.00
CA GLY A 142 10.42 1.92 -3.96
C GLY A 142 9.66 1.71 -5.26
N LEU A 143 9.37 0.46 -5.56
CA LEU A 143 8.39 0.03 -6.56
C LEU A 143 7.22 -0.62 -5.83
N SER A 144 6.00 -0.22 -6.18
CA SER A 144 4.79 -0.73 -5.53
C SER A 144 3.76 -1.21 -6.54
N THR A 145 3.03 -2.23 -6.12
CA THR A 145 1.80 -2.67 -6.76
C THR A 145 0.67 -2.60 -5.74
N ILE A 146 -0.46 -2.03 -6.15
CA ILE A 146 -1.68 -1.99 -5.34
C ILE A 146 -2.76 -2.75 -6.07
N THR A 147 -3.29 -3.79 -5.44
CA THR A 147 -4.39 -4.59 -5.97
C THR A 147 -5.69 -4.16 -5.31
N THR A 148 -6.63 -3.70 -6.14
CA THR A 148 -7.97 -3.33 -5.74
C THR A 148 -8.93 -4.44 -6.18
N LYS A 149 -9.71 -4.95 -5.24
CA LYS A 149 -10.74 -5.96 -5.51
C LYS A 149 -12.12 -5.39 -5.18
N VAL A 150 -13.02 -5.47 -6.14
CA VAL A 150 -14.43 -5.09 -5.99
C VAL A 150 -15.29 -6.34 -6.15
N LEU A 151 -16.09 -6.64 -5.13
CA LEU A 151 -17.17 -7.62 -5.21
C LEU A 151 -18.50 -6.87 -5.15
N ARG A 152 -19.40 -7.09 -6.11
CA ARG A 152 -20.74 -6.51 -6.12
C ARG A 152 -21.79 -7.59 -6.21
N ASN A 153 -22.79 -7.50 -5.35
CA ASN A 153 -23.99 -8.33 -5.41
C ASN A 153 -25.20 -7.41 -5.54
N ASN A 154 -25.96 -7.59 -6.62
CA ASN A 154 -27.19 -6.84 -6.89
C ASN A 154 -28.36 -7.80 -6.88
N THR A 155 -29.28 -7.61 -5.95
CA THR A 155 -30.51 -8.38 -5.83
C THR A 155 -31.68 -7.53 -6.28
N SER A 156 -32.51 -8.05 -7.19
CA SER A 156 -33.78 -7.45 -7.59
C SER A 156 -34.85 -8.53 -7.66
N GLY A 157 -35.91 -8.38 -6.86
CA GLY A 157 -36.85 -9.46 -6.61
C GLY A 157 -36.13 -10.72 -6.08
N ASN A 158 -36.30 -11.85 -6.78
CA ASN A 158 -35.71 -13.14 -6.41
C ASN A 158 -34.38 -13.45 -7.13
N GLN A 159 -33.85 -12.52 -7.93
CA GLN A 159 -32.62 -12.74 -8.69
C GLN A 159 -31.46 -11.97 -8.06
N THR A 160 -30.30 -12.62 -7.93
CA THR A 160 -29.05 -11.99 -7.47
C THR A 160 -27.99 -12.14 -8.55
N ASN A 161 -27.48 -11.02 -9.02
CA ASN A 161 -26.33 -10.95 -9.91
C ASN A 161 -25.07 -10.62 -9.10
N SER A 162 -24.02 -11.38 -9.29
CA SER A 162 -22.72 -11.17 -8.66
C SER A 162 -21.67 -10.78 -9.69
N SER A 163 -20.79 -9.85 -9.36
CA SER A 163 -19.63 -9.52 -10.17
C SER A 163 -18.38 -9.33 -9.32
N GLU A 164 -17.24 -9.79 -9.83
CA GLU A 164 -15.93 -9.59 -9.24
C GLU A 164 -15.02 -8.87 -10.24
N ARG A 165 -14.39 -7.77 -9.82
CA ARG A 165 -13.40 -7.04 -10.61
C ARG A 165 -12.12 -6.91 -9.78
N VAL A 166 -10.98 -7.26 -10.37
CA VAL A 166 -9.65 -7.04 -9.78
C VAL A 166 -8.86 -6.12 -10.70
N GLU A 167 -8.27 -5.10 -10.11
CA GLU A 167 -7.48 -4.08 -10.78
C GLU A 167 -6.14 -3.93 -10.08
N GLU A 168 -5.06 -3.88 -10.86
CA GLU A 168 -3.71 -3.68 -10.36
C GLU A 168 -3.20 -2.32 -10.78
N LEU A 169 -2.79 -1.52 -9.81
CA LEU A 169 -2.16 -0.23 -10.01
C LEU A 169 -0.65 -0.40 -9.89
N THR A 170 0.06 0.09 -10.90
CA THR A 170 1.52 0.07 -10.98
C THR A 170 2.05 1.45 -11.33
N GLY A 171 3.33 1.69 -11.04
CA GLY A 171 3.90 3.02 -11.13
C GLY A 171 5.41 2.99 -11.23
N ASN A 172 5.97 4.18 -11.44
CA ASN A 172 7.41 4.39 -11.49
C ASN A 172 8.04 4.28 -10.09
N ILE A 173 9.38 4.32 -10.07
CA ILE A 173 10.14 4.38 -8.83
C ILE A 173 9.70 5.60 -8.02
N SER A 174 9.28 5.34 -6.80
CA SER A 174 8.93 6.35 -5.80
C SER A 174 10.15 6.68 -4.96
N LEU A 175 10.35 7.96 -4.68
CA LEU A 175 11.44 8.45 -3.84
C LEU A 175 10.92 8.89 -2.48
N GLY A 176 11.68 8.60 -1.44
CA GLY A 176 11.32 8.88 -0.07
C GLY A 176 12.53 8.99 0.84
N ALA A 177 12.26 9.11 2.12
CA ALA A 177 13.27 9.17 3.16
C ALA A 177 12.98 8.12 4.23
N TYR A 178 14.01 7.70 4.95
CA TYR A 178 13.82 6.86 6.12
C TYR A 178 14.74 7.31 7.25
N THR A 179 14.31 7.02 8.47
CA THR A 179 15.13 7.16 9.67
C THR A 179 14.85 6.01 10.62
N ALA A 180 15.83 5.62 11.43
CA ALA A 180 15.64 4.59 12.43
C ALA A 180 16.44 4.89 13.69
N LEU A 181 15.90 4.46 14.83
CA LEU A 181 16.59 4.42 16.11
C LEU A 181 16.61 2.97 16.59
N GLY A 182 17.78 2.47 16.97
CA GLY A 182 17.94 1.07 17.31
C GLY A 182 19.01 0.78 18.33
N PHE A 183 19.04 -0.49 18.72
CA PHE A 183 20.03 -1.07 19.61
C PHE A 183 20.62 -2.32 18.96
N GLU A 184 21.93 -2.46 19.03
CA GLU A 184 22.69 -3.61 18.53
C GLU A 184 23.47 -4.25 19.68
N LYS A 185 23.35 -5.56 19.85
CA LYS A 185 24.09 -6.33 20.85
C LYS A 185 24.94 -7.39 20.17
N LEU A 186 26.24 -7.35 20.43
CA LEU A 186 27.16 -8.41 20.03
C LEU A 186 26.85 -9.67 20.84
N ILE A 187 26.56 -10.79 20.17
CA ILE A 187 26.35 -12.10 20.81
C ILE A 187 27.54 -13.04 20.60
N SER A 188 28.33 -12.81 19.55
CA SER A 188 29.62 -13.46 19.32
C SER A 188 30.55 -12.52 18.56
N PRO A 189 31.86 -12.79 18.42
CA PRO A 189 32.78 -11.89 17.73
C PRO A 189 32.38 -11.51 16.29
N LYS A 190 31.56 -12.34 15.62
CA LYS A 190 31.10 -12.13 14.25
C LYS A 190 29.59 -11.92 14.11
N VAL A 191 28.81 -12.08 15.19
CA VAL A 191 27.35 -12.04 15.12
C VAL A 191 26.81 -11.03 16.12
N SER A 192 25.99 -10.10 15.63
CA SER A 192 25.20 -9.17 16.43
C SER A 192 23.70 -9.43 16.22
N LEU A 193 22.91 -9.22 17.26
CA LEU A 193 21.46 -9.04 17.16
C LEU A 193 21.14 -7.55 17.17
N PHE A 194 20.07 -7.14 16.50
CA PHE A 194 19.59 -5.78 16.60
C PHE A 194 18.07 -5.70 16.67
N GLY A 195 17.59 -4.59 17.23
CA GLY A 195 16.21 -4.13 17.12
C GLY A 195 16.19 -2.64 16.80
N GLU A 196 15.28 -2.22 15.93
CA GLU A 196 15.10 -0.82 15.54
C GLU A 196 13.62 -0.44 15.44
N VAL A 197 13.34 0.82 15.75
CA VAL A 197 12.11 1.51 15.36
C VAL A 197 12.45 2.35 14.14
N ALA A 198 11.77 2.10 13.03
CA ALA A 198 12.01 2.74 11.74
C ALA A 198 10.80 3.56 11.30
N LEU A 199 11.04 4.79 10.85
CA LEU A 199 10.09 5.64 10.18
C LEU A 199 10.45 5.68 8.68
N ASN A 200 9.51 5.30 7.83
CA ASN A 200 9.61 5.39 6.39
C ASN A 200 8.64 6.47 5.92
N LEU A 201 9.10 7.38 5.06
CA LEU A 201 8.29 8.42 4.43
C LEU A 201 8.34 8.20 2.93
N LEU A 202 7.23 7.73 2.36
CA LEU A 202 7.16 7.38 0.94
C LEU A 202 5.74 7.64 0.41
N GLN A 203 5.66 8.21 -0.78
CA GLN A 203 4.43 8.37 -1.54
C GLN A 203 4.60 7.68 -2.88
N PHE A 204 3.64 6.84 -3.24
CA PHE A 204 3.56 6.16 -4.53
C PHE A 204 2.56 6.88 -5.43
N ASN A 205 2.96 7.11 -6.67
CA ASN A 205 2.11 7.71 -7.69
C ASN A 205 1.94 6.66 -8.81
N PRO A 206 0.75 6.06 -8.96
CA PRO A 206 0.53 5.11 -10.04
C PRO A 206 0.62 5.82 -11.40
N THR A 207 1.12 5.11 -12.41
CA THR A 207 1.16 5.57 -13.80
C THR A 207 0.24 4.76 -14.70
N LYS A 208 -0.11 3.52 -14.29
CA LYS A 208 -1.06 2.66 -14.99
C LYS A 208 -1.93 1.88 -14.00
N SER A 209 -3.17 1.61 -14.37
CA SER A 209 -3.94 0.50 -13.82
C SER A 209 -4.39 -0.46 -14.91
N GLU A 210 -4.55 -1.73 -14.52
CA GLU A 210 -5.02 -2.78 -15.42
C GLU A 210 -6.01 -3.70 -14.70
N VAL A 211 -7.14 -3.99 -15.35
CA VAL A 211 -8.10 -4.99 -14.90
C VAL A 211 -7.55 -6.37 -15.23
N THR A 212 -7.15 -7.11 -14.21
CA THR A 212 -6.58 -8.46 -14.37
C THR A 212 -7.61 -9.57 -14.21
N LYS A 213 -8.80 -9.24 -13.69
CA LYS A 213 -9.92 -10.18 -13.57
C LYS A 213 -11.25 -9.44 -13.65
N TYR A 214 -12.18 -9.98 -14.43
CA TYR A 214 -13.56 -9.54 -14.40
C TYR A 214 -14.52 -10.69 -14.64
N THR A 215 -15.37 -11.00 -13.66
CA THR A 215 -16.39 -12.04 -13.80
C THR A 215 -17.78 -11.49 -13.51
N GLN A 216 -18.79 -12.05 -14.18
CA GLN A 216 -20.20 -11.84 -13.88
C GLN A 216 -20.88 -13.20 -13.77
N ASN A 217 -21.52 -13.44 -12.61
CA ASN A 217 -22.17 -14.72 -12.30
C ASN A 217 -21.26 -15.94 -12.53
N GLY A 218 -19.97 -15.78 -12.23
CA GLY A 218 -18.94 -16.83 -12.41
C GLY A 218 -18.39 -16.97 -13.84
N ILE A 219 -18.94 -16.23 -14.82
CA ILE A 219 -18.48 -16.25 -16.21
C ILE A 219 -17.41 -15.17 -16.39
N ASP A 220 -16.29 -15.53 -17.03
CA ASP A 220 -15.24 -14.58 -17.37
C ASP A 220 -15.72 -13.58 -18.44
N GLN A 221 -15.63 -12.30 -18.09
CA GLN A 221 -15.97 -11.16 -18.95
C GLN A 221 -14.75 -10.33 -19.31
N LEU A 222 -13.56 -10.68 -18.79
CA LEU A 222 -12.33 -9.97 -19.10
C LEU A 222 -12.05 -9.90 -20.61
N PRO A 223 -12.24 -10.96 -21.42
CA PRO A 223 -12.02 -10.88 -22.87
C PRO A 223 -12.94 -9.87 -23.57
N ASN A 224 -14.12 -9.61 -23.01
CA ASN A 224 -15.15 -8.75 -23.60
C ASN A 224 -14.94 -7.26 -23.30
N LEU A 225 -14.07 -6.92 -22.35
CA LEU A 225 -13.75 -5.52 -22.06
C LEU A 225 -12.90 -4.91 -23.20
N SER A 226 -13.25 -3.69 -23.57
CA SER A 226 -12.45 -2.83 -24.44
C SER A 226 -11.12 -2.43 -23.77
N VAL A 227 -10.18 -1.87 -24.53
CA VAL A 227 -8.89 -1.40 -23.96
C VAL A 227 -9.15 -0.29 -22.95
N SER A 228 -10.07 0.62 -23.26
CA SER A 228 -10.49 1.69 -22.34
C SER A 228 -11.09 1.20 -21.03
N GLU A 229 -11.73 0.03 -21.01
CA GLU A 229 -12.32 -0.54 -19.79
C GLU A 229 -11.31 -1.37 -18.98
N LYS A 230 -10.26 -1.88 -19.65
CA LYS A 230 -9.20 -2.69 -19.05
C LYS A 230 -8.06 -1.86 -18.50
N GLU A 231 -7.67 -0.79 -19.18
CA GLU A 231 -6.43 -0.08 -18.91
C GLU A 231 -6.71 1.40 -18.65
N THR A 232 -6.09 1.95 -17.62
CA THR A 232 -6.07 3.39 -17.36
C THR A 232 -4.63 3.87 -17.26
N VAL A 233 -4.31 4.99 -17.89
CA VAL A 233 -3.07 5.73 -17.74
C VAL A 233 -3.32 6.93 -16.83
N TYR A 234 -2.44 7.12 -15.85
CA TYR A 234 -2.54 8.25 -14.93
C TYR A 234 -1.58 9.37 -15.34
N GLU A 235 -2.14 10.57 -15.51
CA GLU A 235 -1.43 11.77 -15.93
C GLU A 235 -1.57 12.86 -14.85
N GLU A 236 -0.67 13.85 -14.83
CA GLU A 236 -0.80 15.01 -13.90
C GLU A 236 -2.05 15.84 -14.21
N SER A 237 -2.41 15.91 -15.49
CA SER A 237 -3.64 16.50 -15.99
C SER A 237 -3.97 15.89 -17.34
N TYR A 238 -5.25 15.83 -17.69
CA TYR A 238 -5.70 15.44 -19.03
C TYR A 238 -6.95 16.23 -19.39
N THR A 239 -7.21 16.39 -20.69
CA THR A 239 -8.44 16.99 -21.21
C THR A 239 -9.23 15.93 -21.94
N ASN A 240 -10.49 15.73 -21.56
CA ASN A 240 -11.42 14.91 -22.34
C ASN A 240 -12.10 15.78 -23.39
N THR A 241 -11.66 15.66 -24.63
CA THR A 241 -12.41 16.15 -25.78
C THR A 241 -13.38 15.07 -26.25
N SER A 242 -14.67 15.27 -26.00
CA SER A 242 -15.70 14.41 -26.57
C SER A 242 -15.95 14.80 -28.03
N VAL A 243 -15.88 13.82 -28.94
CA VAL A 243 -16.31 13.99 -30.33
C VAL A 243 -17.49 13.05 -30.54
N ASN A 244 -18.66 13.60 -30.90
CA ASN A 244 -19.90 12.85 -31.16
C ASN A 244 -20.45 12.04 -29.96
N GLY A 245 -20.30 12.53 -28.72
CA GLY A 245 -20.95 11.94 -27.55
C GLY A 245 -20.31 10.66 -27.00
N THR A 246 -19.26 10.14 -27.64
CA THR A 246 -18.36 9.14 -27.05
C THR A 246 -17.15 9.86 -26.48
N ASN A 247 -16.98 9.78 -25.16
CA ASN A 247 -15.91 10.50 -24.46
C ASN A 247 -14.52 9.87 -24.65
N GLN A 248 -14.40 8.72 -25.33
CA GLN A 248 -13.17 7.93 -25.34
C GLN A 248 -13.12 6.89 -26.48
N ASP A 249 -11.94 6.67 -27.07
CA ASP A 249 -11.71 5.60 -28.06
C ASP A 249 -11.58 4.23 -27.35
N PRO A 250 -12.44 3.24 -27.64
CA PRO A 250 -12.41 1.93 -26.99
C PRO A 250 -11.13 1.12 -27.22
N LYS A 251 -10.31 1.52 -28.20
CA LYS A 251 -9.01 0.89 -28.49
C LYS A 251 -7.83 1.56 -27.76
N SER A 252 -8.08 2.63 -27.02
CA SER A 252 -7.09 3.36 -26.25
C SER A 252 -7.35 3.24 -24.75
N PRO A 253 -6.32 3.23 -23.89
CA PRO A 253 -6.50 3.28 -22.44
C PRO A 253 -7.30 4.51 -21.99
N ASP A 254 -8.00 4.37 -20.85
CA ASP A 254 -8.57 5.51 -20.14
C ASP A 254 -7.50 6.41 -19.55
N LYS A 255 -7.90 7.65 -19.28
CA LYS A 255 -7.05 8.66 -18.66
C LYS A 255 -7.65 9.10 -17.36
N SER A 256 -6.83 9.14 -16.32
CA SER A 256 -7.23 9.64 -15.02
C SER A 256 -6.12 10.50 -14.42
N VAL A 257 -6.48 11.36 -13.47
CA VAL A 257 -5.48 12.18 -12.78
C VAL A 257 -4.78 11.32 -11.72
N ILE A 258 -3.46 11.49 -11.60
CA ILE A 258 -2.66 10.85 -10.55
C ILE A 258 -3.23 11.20 -9.17
N GLN A 259 -3.49 10.15 -8.37
CA GLN A 259 -3.82 10.28 -6.95
C GLN A 259 -2.69 9.64 -6.13
N GLY A 260 -2.02 10.47 -5.33
CA GLY A 260 -0.92 10.02 -4.47
C GLY A 260 -1.38 9.01 -3.41
N MET A 261 -0.63 7.92 -3.28
CA MET A 261 -0.92 6.84 -2.35
C MET A 261 0.17 6.80 -1.27
N ASN A 262 -0.20 7.06 -0.03
CA ASN A 262 0.75 7.16 1.06
C ASN A 262 1.21 5.79 1.58
N PHE A 263 2.52 5.56 1.58
CA PHE A 263 3.20 4.37 2.13
C PHE A 263 4.00 4.68 3.41
N SER A 264 3.84 5.88 3.96
CA SER A 264 4.57 6.30 5.16
C SER A 264 4.18 5.41 6.35
N SER A 265 5.17 4.93 7.08
CA SER A 265 4.96 3.93 8.11
C SER A 265 5.96 4.05 9.25
N VAL A 266 5.53 3.67 10.45
CA VAL A 266 6.40 3.52 11.62
C VAL A 266 6.37 2.07 12.07
N GLY A 267 7.53 1.42 12.19
CA GLY A 267 7.58 -0.01 12.43
C GLY A 267 8.71 -0.44 13.34
N VAL A 268 8.58 -1.63 13.90
CA VAL A 268 9.63 -2.30 14.64
C VAL A 268 10.23 -3.38 13.76
N ARG A 269 11.56 -3.47 13.74
CA ARG A 269 12.31 -4.51 13.03
C ARG A 269 13.34 -5.12 13.96
N GLY A 270 13.61 -6.40 13.77
CA GLY A 270 14.65 -7.12 14.48
C GLY A 270 15.37 -8.07 13.55
N GLY A 271 16.66 -8.29 13.80
CA GLY A 271 17.47 -9.07 12.89
C GLY A 271 18.85 -9.45 13.41
N VAL A 272 19.62 -10.03 12.50
CA VAL A 272 20.97 -10.52 12.75
C VAL A 272 21.93 -9.82 11.78
N ILE A 273 23.10 -9.46 12.28
CA ILE A 273 24.22 -8.90 11.50
C ILE A 273 25.43 -9.83 11.64
N PHE A 274 26.05 -10.13 10.51
CA PHE A 274 27.28 -10.89 10.38
C PHE A 274 28.41 -9.95 9.96
N LYS A 275 29.46 -9.87 10.77
CA LYS A 275 30.69 -9.13 10.45
C LYS A 275 31.63 -10.01 9.64
N ILE A 276 32.12 -9.48 8.53
CA ILE A 276 33.01 -10.17 7.59
C ILE A 276 34.46 -9.89 7.96
#